data_AF-A0A7J7MGW8-F1
#
_entry.id   AF-A0A7J7MGW8-F1
#
_cell.length_a   1.000
_cell.length_b   1.000
_cell.length_c   1.000
_cell.angle_alpha   90.00
_cell.angle_beta   90.00
_cell.angle_gamma   90.00
#
_symmetry.space_group_name_H-M   'P 1'
#
loop_
_entity.id
_entity.type
_entity.pdbx_description
1 polymer ?
#
loop_
_entity_poly.entity_id
_entity_poly.type
_entity_poly.pdbx_seq_one_letter_code
_entity_poly.pdbx_strand_id
1 'polypeptide(L)'
;MGSLLFTKFVVVISMLLVSVRAGCPFTATYGFGDSSSVVNHLASAFHLPSPKPYLQKDKAYGVNFAAPEATALNSSFFETREIKQSSSNNTLDGQLEQFMTYLDTICSTHHGCVKKLKHAVFLVGEFGANDYSNALFQGKHLEEVDYYVTPVVKSIKDAVKNLIKAGAVNLVVPGILPLGCLPSYLTMFHHDDPMSYDSKKCLRSFNTFAMLHNDHLQQALADLRVEYPHVQIVYASYYKAFTALLHNHDLLGFEKGSLTKACCGTGGLYNFDATKMCGSEVFQFALIRQSKFTGMETI
;
A
#
# COMPACT_ATOMS: atom_id res chain seq x y z
N MET A 1 -0.58 -31.26 -10.75
CA MET A 1 0.52 -30.28 -10.58
C MET A 1 0.10 -28.91 -10.03
N GLY A 2 -1.19 -28.67 -9.72
CA GLY A 2 -1.66 -27.40 -9.15
C GLY A 2 -1.69 -27.31 -7.61
N SER A 3 -1.43 -28.39 -6.88
CA SER A 3 -1.51 -28.40 -5.40
C SER A 3 -0.20 -28.00 -4.70
N LEU A 4 0.93 -27.88 -5.41
CA LEU A 4 2.23 -27.51 -4.83
C LEU A 4 2.47 -26.00 -4.74
N LEU A 5 1.70 -25.20 -5.50
CA LEU A 5 1.80 -23.73 -5.52
C LEU A 5 0.91 -23.06 -4.46
N PHE A 6 -0.20 -23.70 -4.10
CA PHE A 6 -1.12 -23.22 -3.06
C PHE A 6 -0.50 -23.35 -1.66
N THR A 7 0.33 -24.37 -1.44
CA THR A 7 1.12 -24.51 -0.22
C THR A 7 2.05 -23.33 -0.04
N LYS A 8 2.60 -22.71 -1.11
CA LYS A 8 3.58 -21.61 -1.01
C LYS A 8 2.98 -20.23 -0.71
N PHE A 9 1.70 -19.97 -1.01
CA PHE A 9 1.11 -18.64 -0.83
C PHE A 9 0.53 -18.43 0.58
N VAL A 10 -0.15 -19.45 1.12
CA VAL A 10 -0.45 -19.52 2.56
C VAL A 10 0.86 -19.58 3.34
N VAL A 11 1.91 -20.23 2.83
CA VAL A 11 3.25 -20.21 3.41
C VAL A 11 3.93 -18.83 3.45
N VAL A 12 3.63 -17.83 2.63
CA VAL A 12 4.36 -16.54 2.79
C VAL A 12 3.80 -15.74 3.97
N ILE A 13 2.48 -15.69 4.15
CA ILE A 13 1.86 -15.03 5.32
C ILE A 13 1.82 -15.97 6.54
N SER A 14 1.66 -17.28 6.34
CA SER A 14 1.67 -18.30 7.39
C SER A 14 3.04 -18.90 7.69
N MET A 15 4.09 -18.87 6.86
CA MET A 15 5.48 -19.08 7.36
C MET A 15 5.99 -17.82 8.06
N LEU A 16 5.49 -16.64 7.70
CA LEU A 16 5.62 -15.45 8.54
C LEU A 16 4.88 -15.58 9.87
N LEU A 17 3.93 -16.51 10.05
CA LEU A 17 3.23 -16.75 11.33
C LEU A 17 3.66 -18.06 12.03
N VAL A 18 4.14 -19.08 11.30
CA VAL A 18 4.52 -20.40 11.83
C VAL A 18 6.02 -20.48 12.14
N SER A 19 6.86 -19.60 11.59
CA SER A 19 8.29 -19.54 11.93
C SER A 19 8.65 -18.54 13.04
N VAL A 20 7.68 -17.82 13.61
CA VAL A 20 7.96 -16.78 14.63
C VAL A 20 8.10 -17.34 16.05
N ARG A 21 7.94 -18.66 16.24
CA ARG A 21 8.13 -19.29 17.55
C ARG A 21 9.58 -19.37 18.01
N ALA A 22 10.56 -18.94 17.21
CA ALA A 22 11.94 -18.73 17.66
C ALA A 22 12.64 -17.60 16.89
N GLY A 23 12.70 -16.40 17.49
CA GLY A 23 13.69 -15.38 17.15
C GLY A 23 13.40 -14.50 15.93
N CYS A 24 12.24 -13.84 15.87
CA CYS A 24 12.04 -12.73 14.93
C CYS A 24 13.15 -11.68 15.14
N PRO A 25 13.99 -11.37 14.14
CA PRO A 25 15.15 -10.50 14.34
C PRO A 25 14.80 -9.01 14.34
N PHE A 26 13.51 -8.67 14.16
CA PHE A 26 13.05 -7.30 14.05
C PHE A 26 12.67 -6.71 15.40
N THR A 27 12.99 -5.43 15.62
CA THR A 27 12.77 -4.72 16.88
C THR A 27 11.84 -3.52 16.75
N ALA A 28 11.61 -3.03 15.53
CA ALA A 28 10.78 -1.86 15.26
C ALA A 28 10.17 -1.93 13.84
N THR A 29 9.02 -1.28 13.67
CA THR A 29 8.35 -1.17 12.36
C THR A 29 8.14 0.30 12.01
N TYR A 30 8.55 0.71 10.81
CA TYR A 30 8.29 2.04 10.28
C TYR A 30 7.34 1.96 9.08
N GLY A 31 6.32 2.79 9.07
CA GLY A 31 5.30 2.81 8.02
C GLY A 31 5.27 4.13 7.27
N PHE A 32 5.19 4.05 5.95
CA PHE A 32 4.95 5.16 5.02
C PHE A 32 3.82 4.74 4.08
N GLY A 33 2.98 5.66 3.64
CA GLY A 33 1.87 5.37 2.73
C GLY A 33 0.62 6.15 3.11
N ASP A 34 -0.54 5.59 2.73
CA ASP A 34 -1.84 6.22 2.89
C ASP A 34 -2.58 5.82 4.19
N SER A 35 -2.21 4.68 4.78
CA SER A 35 -2.98 4.05 5.84
C SER A 35 -2.13 3.32 6.88
N SER A 36 -2.66 3.20 8.10
CA SER A 36 -2.00 2.49 9.20
C SER A 36 -2.24 0.98 9.21
N SER A 37 -3.20 0.48 8.42
CA SER A 37 -3.70 -0.88 8.55
C SER A 37 -2.63 -1.93 8.26
N VAL A 38 -1.93 -1.79 7.12
CA VAL A 38 -0.99 -2.83 6.70
C VAL A 38 0.27 -2.85 7.55
N VAL A 39 0.78 -1.68 7.95
CA VAL A 39 1.95 -1.62 8.84
C VAL A 39 1.66 -2.23 10.21
N ASN A 40 0.44 -2.07 10.73
CA ASN A 40 0.01 -2.71 11.98
C ASN A 40 -0.07 -4.24 11.86
N HIS A 41 -0.56 -4.75 10.72
CA HIS A 41 -0.60 -6.19 10.47
C HIS A 41 0.81 -6.77 10.31
N LEU A 42 1.71 -6.03 9.65
CA LEU A 42 3.12 -6.40 9.52
C LEU A 42 3.79 -6.49 10.90
N ALA A 43 3.60 -5.48 11.76
CA ALA A 43 4.11 -5.50 13.13
C ALA A 43 3.55 -6.69 13.91
N SER A 44 2.25 -6.96 13.82
CA SER A 44 1.60 -8.10 14.47
C SER A 44 2.15 -9.45 14.01
N ALA A 45 2.39 -9.62 12.69
CA ALA A 45 3.00 -10.82 12.14
C ALA A 45 4.42 -11.06 12.69
N PHE A 46 5.14 -10.00 13.05
CA PHE A 46 6.44 -10.07 13.71
C PHE A 46 6.39 -10.09 15.24
N HIS A 47 5.19 -10.16 15.82
CA HIS A 47 4.95 -10.07 17.27
C HIS A 47 5.51 -8.77 17.90
N LEU A 48 5.49 -7.68 17.14
CA LEU A 48 5.86 -6.34 17.60
C LEU A 48 4.62 -5.51 17.94
N PRO A 49 4.70 -4.58 18.91
CA PRO A 49 3.68 -3.57 19.11
C PRO A 49 3.47 -2.74 17.84
N SER A 50 2.21 -2.41 17.53
CA SER A 50 1.89 -1.55 16.40
C SER A 50 2.59 -0.18 16.51
N PRO A 51 3.23 0.30 15.43
CA PRO A 51 3.89 1.60 15.47
C PRO A 51 2.89 2.72 15.69
N LYS A 52 3.29 3.72 16.48
CA LYS A 52 2.43 4.87 16.76
C LYS A 52 2.47 5.88 15.61
N PRO A 53 1.35 6.56 15.31
CA PRO A 53 1.34 7.69 14.38
C PRO A 53 2.39 8.74 14.78
N TYR A 54 3.00 9.40 13.79
CA TYR A 54 4.06 10.39 14.00
C TYR A 54 3.73 11.48 15.04
N LEU A 55 2.48 11.91 15.15
CA LEU A 55 2.08 12.95 16.10
C LEU A 55 1.88 12.46 17.54
N GLN A 56 1.87 11.14 17.79
CA GLN A 56 1.66 10.57 19.12
C GLN A 56 2.97 10.46 19.92
N LYS A 57 2.83 10.42 21.25
CA LYS A 57 3.94 10.14 22.18
C LYS A 57 4.25 8.64 22.19
N ASP A 58 5.42 8.30 22.74
CA ASP A 58 5.92 6.93 22.94
C ASP A 58 6.08 6.12 21.63
N LYS A 59 7.24 6.33 20.99
CA LYS A 59 7.61 5.79 19.68
C LYS A 59 8.66 4.68 19.79
N ALA A 60 8.63 3.91 20.88
CA ALA A 60 9.69 2.95 21.23
C ALA A 60 9.86 1.80 20.22
N TYR A 61 8.78 1.39 19.54
CA TYR A 61 8.76 0.25 18.61
C TYR A 61 8.58 0.66 17.14
N GLY A 62 9.00 1.89 16.82
CA GLY A 62 8.88 2.48 15.49
C GLY A 62 7.70 3.44 15.37
N VAL A 63 7.55 3.98 14.16
CA VAL A 63 6.66 5.13 13.87
C VAL A 63 5.93 4.92 12.56
N ASN A 64 4.65 5.26 12.55
CA ASN A 64 3.88 5.34 11.33
C ASN A 64 3.76 6.79 10.87
N PHE A 65 4.33 7.08 9.70
CA PHE A 65 4.25 8.38 9.01
C PHE A 65 3.13 8.41 7.98
N ALA A 66 2.46 7.28 7.74
CA ALA A 66 1.38 7.19 6.78
C ALA A 66 0.26 8.19 7.11
N ALA A 67 -0.25 8.84 6.07
CA ALA A 67 -1.28 9.85 6.16
C ALA A 67 -2.30 9.65 5.02
N PRO A 68 -3.61 9.83 5.28
CA PRO A 68 -4.63 9.66 4.24
C PRO A 68 -4.32 10.46 2.97
N GLU A 69 -4.67 9.88 1.83
CA GLU A 69 -4.53 10.48 0.49
C GLU A 69 -3.08 10.76 0.07
N ALA A 70 -2.10 10.16 0.76
CA ALA A 70 -0.69 10.32 0.43
C ALA A 70 -0.39 9.98 -1.03
N THR A 71 0.37 10.85 -1.68
CA THR A 71 0.88 10.70 -3.06
C THR A 71 2.38 10.51 -3.06
N ALA A 72 2.90 9.80 -4.07
CA ALA A 72 4.34 9.74 -4.31
C ALA A 72 4.90 11.09 -4.77
N LEU A 73 4.10 11.86 -5.51
CA LEU A 73 4.46 13.15 -6.08
C LEU A 73 3.98 14.31 -5.20
N ASN A 74 4.67 15.44 -5.34
CA ASN A 74 4.35 16.68 -4.62
C ASN A 74 3.21 17.46 -5.28
N SER A 75 2.55 18.35 -4.51
CA SER A 75 1.38 19.09 -4.99
C SER A 75 1.63 19.91 -6.25
N SER A 76 2.83 20.48 -6.39
CA SER A 76 3.24 21.22 -7.58
C SER A 76 3.15 20.40 -8.87
N PHE A 77 3.35 19.08 -8.82
CA PHE A 77 3.18 18.21 -9.98
C PHE A 77 1.72 18.18 -10.47
N PHE A 78 0.78 18.21 -9.54
CA PHE A 78 -0.66 18.19 -9.81
C PHE A 78 -1.20 19.58 -10.18
N GLU A 79 -0.75 20.62 -9.48
CA GLU A 79 -1.13 22.02 -9.73
C GLU A 79 -0.79 22.44 -11.17
N THR A 80 0.41 22.10 -11.64
CA THR A 80 0.85 22.38 -13.03
C THR A 80 0.04 21.65 -14.10
N ARG A 81 -0.80 20.69 -13.70
CA ARG A 81 -1.67 19.89 -14.58
C ARG A 81 -3.15 20.15 -14.33
N GLU A 82 -3.47 21.20 -13.56
CA GLU A 82 -4.83 21.62 -13.22
C GLU A 82 -5.61 20.57 -12.41
N ILE A 83 -4.90 19.74 -11.64
CA ILE A 83 -5.48 18.72 -10.77
C ILE A 83 -5.50 19.25 -9.34
N LYS A 84 -6.69 19.32 -8.74
CA LYS A 84 -6.86 19.76 -7.35
C LYS A 84 -6.56 18.61 -6.41
N GLN A 85 -5.74 18.86 -5.38
CA GLN A 85 -5.56 17.92 -4.28
C GLN A 85 -6.28 18.44 -3.03
N SER A 86 -6.88 17.52 -2.29
CA SER A 86 -7.53 17.75 -0.99
C SER A 86 -6.52 18.03 0.13
N SER A 87 -5.30 17.49 0.04
CA SER A 87 -4.21 17.69 1.00
C SER A 87 -2.85 17.82 0.31
N SER A 88 -2.23 19.00 0.41
CA SER A 88 -0.91 19.26 -0.20
C SER A 88 0.28 18.71 0.61
N ASN A 89 0.06 18.27 1.86
CA ASN A 89 1.14 18.08 2.83
C ASN A 89 1.44 16.61 3.19
N ASN A 90 0.70 15.65 2.63
CA ASN A 90 0.79 14.22 3.00
C ASN A 90 1.66 13.39 2.04
N THR A 91 2.52 14.03 1.26
CA THR A 91 3.31 13.41 0.19
C THR A 91 4.39 12.46 0.75
N LEU A 92 4.91 11.57 -0.10
CA LEU A 92 6.03 10.68 0.25
C LEU A 92 7.24 11.48 0.76
N ASP A 93 7.58 12.59 0.08
CA ASP A 93 8.67 13.47 0.53
C ASP A 93 8.37 14.07 1.90
N GLY A 94 7.15 14.52 2.16
CA GLY A 94 6.74 15.02 3.48
C GLY A 94 6.83 13.95 4.57
N GLN A 95 6.45 12.70 4.28
CA GLN A 95 6.59 11.59 5.22
C GLN A 95 8.06 11.24 5.48
N LEU A 96 8.92 11.34 4.47
CA LEU A 96 10.37 11.19 4.64
C LEU A 96 10.98 12.31 5.48
N GLU A 97 10.56 13.56 5.29
CA GLU A 97 11.01 14.70 6.11
C GLU A 97 10.63 14.51 7.59
N GLN A 98 9.41 14.03 7.85
CA GLN A 98 8.98 13.65 9.20
C GLN A 98 9.85 12.52 9.78
N PHE A 99 10.20 11.53 8.96
CA PHE A 99 11.11 10.47 9.37
C PHE A 99 12.51 10.99 9.71
N MET A 100 13.10 11.85 8.87
CA MET A 100 14.41 12.44 9.13
C MET A 100 14.39 13.28 10.41
N THR A 101 13.36 14.10 10.58
CA THR A 101 13.16 14.89 11.81
C THR A 101 13.05 14.00 13.04
N TYR A 102 12.31 12.88 12.94
CA TYR A 102 12.24 11.91 14.03
C TYR A 102 13.58 11.22 14.28
N LEU A 103 14.33 10.89 13.23
CA LEU A 103 15.61 10.20 13.33
C LEU A 103 16.61 11.03 14.16
N ASP A 104 16.65 12.34 13.95
CA ASP A 104 17.46 13.29 14.74
C ASP A 104 17.13 13.27 16.25
N THR A 105 15.91 12.89 16.62
CA THR A 105 15.51 12.77 18.04
C THR A 105 15.96 11.46 18.69
N ILE A 106 16.22 10.41 17.90
CA ILE A 106 16.56 9.08 18.43
C ILE A 106 18.03 8.69 18.23
N CYS A 107 18.77 9.38 17.36
CA CYS A 107 20.20 9.20 17.17
C CYS A 107 20.88 10.52 16.78
N SER A 108 22.08 10.76 17.31
CA SER A 108 22.83 12.01 17.07
C SER A 108 23.98 11.86 16.07
N THR A 109 24.25 10.64 15.59
CA THR A 109 25.30 10.35 14.61
C THR A 109 24.79 9.32 13.62
N HIS A 110 25.29 9.37 12.38
CA HIS A 110 24.95 8.39 11.34
C HIS A 110 25.16 6.94 11.81
N HIS A 111 26.30 6.65 12.44
CA HIS A 111 26.59 5.33 13.01
C HIS A 111 25.56 4.92 14.08
N GLY A 112 25.13 5.86 14.93
CA GLY A 112 24.07 5.63 15.90
C GLY A 112 22.72 5.29 15.25
N CYS A 113 22.38 5.99 14.17
CA CYS A 113 21.16 5.73 13.40
C CYS A 113 21.20 4.35 12.74
N VAL A 114 22.28 4.02 12.03
CA VAL A 114 22.49 2.69 11.43
C VAL A 114 22.33 1.58 12.46
N LYS A 115 22.92 1.72 13.65
CA LYS A 115 22.78 0.73 14.72
C LYS A 115 21.33 0.55 15.17
N LYS A 116 20.55 1.63 15.28
CA LYS A 116 19.14 1.59 15.69
C LYS A 116 18.24 1.00 14.61
N LEU A 117 18.49 1.34 13.34
CA LEU A 117 17.63 0.93 12.22
C LEU A 117 17.97 -0.45 11.65
N LYS A 118 19.12 -1.03 12.01
CA LYS A 118 19.59 -2.34 11.52
C LYS A 118 18.56 -3.46 11.66
N HIS A 119 17.81 -3.46 12.75
CA HIS A 119 16.79 -4.46 13.07
C HIS A 119 15.37 -3.94 12.86
N ALA A 120 15.20 -2.79 12.21
CA ALA A 120 13.88 -2.28 11.87
C ALA A 120 13.43 -2.79 10.50
N VAL A 121 12.12 -2.91 10.33
CA VAL A 121 11.47 -3.17 9.04
C VAL A 121 10.70 -1.94 8.60
N PHE A 122 10.85 -1.57 7.33
CA PHE A 122 10.25 -0.39 6.73
C PHE A 122 9.22 -0.81 5.69
N LEU A 123 7.94 -0.46 5.90
CA LEU A 123 6.90 -0.58 4.89
C LEU A 123 6.80 0.76 4.15
N VAL A 124 7.14 0.78 2.86
CA VAL A 124 7.18 1.99 2.03
C VAL A 124 6.06 1.97 1.00
N GLY A 125 4.84 2.28 1.43
CA GLY A 125 3.66 2.32 0.57
C GLY A 125 2.44 1.61 1.16
N GLU A 126 1.34 1.57 0.44
CA GLU A 126 1.21 1.79 -1.01
C GLU A 126 1.33 3.27 -1.45
N PHE A 127 2.08 3.53 -2.53
CA PHE A 127 2.18 4.83 -3.20
C PHE A 127 1.91 4.67 -4.70
N GLY A 128 1.34 5.70 -5.35
CA GLY A 128 1.02 5.71 -6.77
C GLY A 128 -0.48 5.65 -7.07
N ALA A 129 -1.26 4.83 -6.35
CA ALA A 129 -2.70 4.72 -6.60
C ALA A 129 -3.43 6.07 -6.46
N ASN A 130 -3.10 6.85 -5.43
CA ASN A 130 -3.66 8.19 -5.24
C ASN A 130 -3.18 9.18 -6.30
N ASP A 131 -1.90 9.10 -6.73
CA ASP A 131 -1.34 9.93 -7.79
C ASP A 131 -2.14 9.79 -9.10
N TYR A 132 -2.53 8.56 -9.43
CA TYR A 132 -3.33 8.28 -10.62
C TYR A 132 -4.81 8.59 -10.42
N SER A 133 -5.39 8.18 -9.28
CA SER A 133 -6.81 8.40 -8.97
C SER A 133 -7.16 9.87 -8.95
N ASN A 134 -6.30 10.73 -8.38
CA ASN A 134 -6.52 12.17 -8.32
C ASN A 134 -6.69 12.79 -9.71
N ALA A 135 -5.91 12.33 -10.68
CA ALA A 135 -5.98 12.80 -12.06
C ALA A 135 -7.19 12.23 -12.80
N LEU A 136 -7.34 10.90 -12.75
CA LEU A 136 -8.37 10.17 -13.49
C LEU A 136 -9.78 10.59 -13.04
N PHE A 137 -10.01 10.73 -11.73
CA PHE A 137 -11.32 11.16 -11.20
C PHE A 137 -11.63 12.63 -11.47
N GLN A 138 -10.65 13.43 -11.91
CA GLN A 138 -10.84 14.81 -12.37
C GLN A 138 -10.89 14.91 -13.91
N GLY A 139 -11.10 13.79 -14.60
CA GLY A 139 -11.36 13.74 -16.03
C GLY A 139 -10.11 13.69 -16.91
N LYS A 140 -8.92 13.50 -16.34
CA LYS A 140 -7.72 13.24 -17.14
C LYS A 140 -7.81 11.86 -17.80
N HIS A 141 -7.36 11.77 -19.04
CA HIS A 141 -7.37 10.54 -19.81
C HIS A 141 -6.28 9.57 -19.32
N LEU A 142 -6.52 8.26 -19.47
CA LEU A 142 -5.57 7.25 -19.01
C LEU A 142 -4.22 7.40 -19.72
N GLU A 143 -4.24 7.73 -21.01
CA GLU A 143 -3.06 7.96 -21.85
C GLU A 143 -2.22 9.16 -21.36
N GLU A 144 -2.84 10.17 -20.73
CA GLU A 144 -2.13 11.29 -20.10
C GLU A 144 -1.52 10.84 -18.76
N VAL A 145 -2.26 10.06 -17.98
CA VAL A 145 -1.84 9.58 -16.65
C VAL A 145 -0.77 8.49 -16.76
N ASP A 146 -0.67 7.77 -17.87
CA ASP A 146 0.40 6.83 -18.17
C ASP A 146 1.79 7.46 -18.01
N TYR A 147 1.95 8.72 -18.40
CA TYR A 147 3.20 9.46 -18.23
C TYR A 147 3.59 9.69 -16.77
N TYR A 148 2.67 9.51 -15.81
CA TYR A 148 2.93 9.72 -14.39
C TYR A 148 3.64 8.49 -13.78
N VAL A 149 3.61 7.33 -14.43
CA VAL A 149 4.27 6.11 -13.93
C VAL A 149 5.75 6.34 -13.68
N THR A 150 6.44 6.94 -14.64
CA THR A 150 7.88 7.21 -14.52
C THR A 150 8.23 8.12 -13.33
N PRO A 151 7.66 9.33 -13.17
CA PRO A 151 7.95 10.17 -12.02
C PRO A 151 7.49 9.55 -10.69
N VAL A 152 6.34 8.86 -10.63
CA VAL A 152 5.88 8.17 -9.41
C VAL A 152 6.88 7.11 -8.97
N VAL A 153 7.26 6.20 -9.88
CA VAL A 153 8.20 5.12 -9.56
C VAL A 153 9.58 5.68 -9.22
N LYS A 154 10.01 6.76 -9.89
CA LYS A 154 11.25 7.45 -9.55
C LYS A 154 11.21 8.00 -8.11
N SER A 155 10.11 8.65 -7.71
CA SER A 155 9.94 9.16 -6.36
C SER A 155 10.03 8.04 -5.31
N ILE A 156 9.35 6.91 -5.54
CA ILE A 156 9.42 5.73 -4.67
C ILE A 156 10.86 5.17 -4.61
N LYS A 157 11.55 5.07 -5.76
CA LYS A 157 12.94 4.59 -5.83
C LYS A 157 13.87 5.50 -5.01
N ASP A 158 13.74 6.81 -5.17
CA ASP A 158 14.57 7.81 -4.48
C ASP A 158 14.29 7.80 -2.97
N ALA A 159 13.03 7.64 -2.56
CA ALA A 159 12.63 7.47 -1.17
C ALA A 159 13.27 6.26 -0.50
N VAL A 160 13.17 5.08 -1.14
CA VAL A 160 13.82 3.84 -0.68
C VAL A 160 15.34 4.06 -0.57
N LYS A 161 15.94 4.73 -1.54
CA LYS A 161 17.37 5.05 -1.54
C LYS A 161 17.77 5.97 -0.39
N ASN A 162 16.93 6.95 -0.04
CA ASN A 162 17.15 7.84 1.09
C ASN A 162 17.03 7.12 2.45
N LEU A 163 16.05 6.21 2.59
CA LEU A 163 15.94 5.36 3.77
C LEU A 163 17.17 4.47 3.95
N ILE A 164 17.69 3.88 2.86
CA ILE A 164 18.91 3.08 2.88
C ILE A 164 20.10 3.93 3.35
N LYS A 165 20.28 5.14 2.80
CA LYS A 165 21.34 6.07 3.21
C LYS A 165 21.25 6.44 4.70
N ALA A 166 20.04 6.54 5.25
CA ALA A 166 19.79 6.78 6.66
C ALA A 166 20.09 5.57 7.57
N GLY A 167 20.25 4.37 7.00
CA GLY A 167 20.62 3.14 7.71
C GLY A 167 19.56 2.04 7.71
N ALA A 168 18.47 2.19 6.95
CA ALA A 168 17.49 1.12 6.76
C ALA A 168 18.08 -0.04 5.95
N VAL A 169 17.92 -1.27 6.45
CA VAL A 169 18.43 -2.48 5.77
C VAL A 169 17.36 -3.53 5.45
N ASN A 170 16.12 -3.36 5.94
CA ASN A 170 14.99 -4.25 5.65
C ASN A 170 13.80 -3.41 5.17
N LEU A 171 13.52 -3.43 3.87
CA LEU A 171 12.48 -2.62 3.25
C LEU A 171 11.49 -3.50 2.50
N VAL A 172 10.21 -3.28 2.74
CA VAL A 172 9.08 -3.88 2.03
C VAL A 172 8.41 -2.77 1.25
N VAL A 173 8.38 -2.92 -0.08
CA VAL A 173 7.80 -1.93 -0.99
C VAL A 173 6.66 -2.61 -1.74
N PRO A 174 5.39 -2.34 -1.36
CA PRO A 174 4.26 -2.88 -2.07
C PRO A 174 4.04 -2.20 -3.41
N GLY A 175 3.57 -2.97 -4.39
CA GLY A 175 2.96 -2.44 -5.60
C GLY A 175 1.49 -2.05 -5.39
N ILE A 176 0.87 -1.52 -6.43
CA ILE A 176 -0.53 -1.10 -6.38
C ILE A 176 -1.51 -2.23 -6.66
N LEU A 177 -2.73 -2.08 -6.15
CA LEU A 177 -3.86 -2.99 -6.33
C LEU A 177 -4.36 -3.03 -7.79
N PRO A 178 -5.15 -4.05 -8.20
CA PRO A 178 -5.81 -4.04 -9.50
C PRO A 178 -6.91 -2.97 -9.51
N LEU A 179 -6.55 -1.76 -9.93
CA LEU A 179 -7.40 -0.57 -9.85
C LEU A 179 -8.77 -0.79 -10.51
N GLY A 180 -8.82 -1.50 -11.65
CA GLY A 180 -10.05 -1.79 -12.36
C GLY A 180 -11.03 -2.71 -11.61
N CYS A 181 -10.60 -3.35 -10.52
CA CYS A 181 -11.46 -4.13 -9.63
C CYS A 181 -12.02 -3.31 -8.46
N LEU A 182 -11.55 -2.08 -8.25
CA LEU A 182 -11.98 -1.26 -7.12
C LEU A 182 -13.37 -0.68 -7.38
N PRO A 183 -14.28 -0.69 -6.38
CA PRO A 183 -15.64 -0.14 -6.54
C PRO A 183 -15.66 1.31 -7.06
N SER A 184 -14.70 2.15 -6.65
CA SER A 184 -14.59 3.53 -7.11
C SER A 184 -14.33 3.64 -8.60
N TYR A 185 -13.40 2.84 -9.14
CA TYR A 185 -13.10 2.78 -10.57
C TYR A 185 -14.25 2.17 -11.37
N LEU A 186 -14.88 1.11 -10.85
CA LEU A 186 -16.04 0.47 -11.47
C LEU A 186 -17.25 1.42 -11.58
N THR A 187 -17.46 2.27 -10.58
CA THR A 187 -18.50 3.31 -10.60
C THR A 187 -18.13 4.45 -11.55
N MET A 188 -16.91 5.02 -11.43
CA MET A 188 -16.55 6.24 -12.16
C MET A 188 -16.30 6.01 -13.65
N PHE A 189 -15.80 4.83 -14.01
CA PHE A 189 -15.45 4.46 -15.38
C PHE A 189 -16.32 3.30 -15.89
N HIS A 190 -17.58 3.26 -15.45
CA HIS A 190 -18.55 2.32 -15.96
C HIS A 190 -18.63 2.42 -17.50
N HIS A 191 -18.69 1.28 -18.17
CA HIS A 191 -18.77 1.19 -19.62
C HIS A 191 -19.83 0.17 -20.01
N ASP A 192 -20.65 0.44 -21.02
CA ASP A 192 -21.72 -0.48 -21.43
C ASP A 192 -21.19 -1.68 -22.24
N ASP A 193 -20.01 -1.53 -22.87
CA ASP A 193 -19.35 -2.63 -23.59
C ASP A 193 -18.83 -3.70 -22.62
N PRO A 194 -19.35 -4.95 -22.67
CA PRO A 194 -18.86 -6.04 -21.85
C PRO A 194 -17.38 -6.37 -22.11
N MET A 195 -16.82 -6.02 -23.26
CA MET A 195 -15.42 -6.27 -23.62
C MET A 195 -14.44 -5.41 -22.84
N SER A 196 -14.89 -4.28 -22.27
CA SER A 196 -14.11 -3.43 -21.36
C SER A 196 -13.76 -4.16 -20.05
N TYR A 197 -14.45 -5.25 -19.75
CA TYR A 197 -14.29 -6.01 -18.52
C TYR A 197 -13.60 -7.36 -18.75
N ASP A 198 -12.85 -7.82 -17.74
CA ASP A 198 -12.30 -9.16 -17.70
C ASP A 198 -13.31 -10.20 -17.18
N SER A 199 -12.88 -11.46 -17.09
CA SER A 199 -13.71 -12.56 -16.57
C SER A 199 -14.15 -12.37 -15.12
N LYS A 200 -13.50 -11.48 -14.37
CA LYS A 200 -13.79 -11.14 -12.97
C LYS A 200 -14.61 -9.86 -12.85
N LYS A 201 -15.09 -9.30 -13.97
CA LYS A 201 -15.85 -8.04 -14.02
C LYS A 201 -15.05 -6.83 -13.55
N CYS A 202 -13.72 -6.88 -13.70
CA CYS A 202 -12.86 -5.72 -13.49
C CYS A 202 -12.55 -5.03 -14.82
N LEU A 203 -12.33 -3.72 -14.81
CA LEU A 203 -11.96 -2.95 -15.99
C LEU A 203 -10.54 -3.30 -16.47
N ARG A 204 -10.40 -3.76 -17.71
CA ARG A 204 -9.13 -4.25 -18.28
C ARG A 204 -8.06 -3.18 -18.38
N SER A 205 -8.42 -1.99 -18.85
CA SER A 205 -7.49 -0.88 -19.07
C SER A 205 -6.80 -0.46 -17.78
N PHE A 206 -7.56 -0.24 -16.71
CA PHE A 206 -7.03 0.14 -15.40
C PHE A 206 -6.23 -0.99 -14.73
N ASN A 207 -6.61 -2.25 -14.93
CA ASN A 207 -5.80 -3.38 -14.45
C ASN A 207 -4.48 -3.51 -15.22
N THR A 208 -4.48 -3.23 -16.52
CA THR A 208 -3.27 -3.21 -17.36
C THR A 208 -2.35 -2.06 -16.94
N PHE A 209 -2.92 -0.89 -16.72
CA PHE A 209 -2.21 0.27 -16.19
C PHE A 209 -1.59 0.00 -14.80
N ALA A 210 -2.33 -0.66 -13.90
CA ALA A 210 -1.80 -1.04 -12.60
C ALA A 210 -0.61 -2.03 -12.72
N MET A 211 -0.65 -2.95 -13.68
CA MET A 211 0.47 -3.83 -13.98
C MET A 211 1.68 -3.06 -14.54
N LEU A 212 1.47 -2.07 -15.40
CA LEU A 212 2.55 -1.21 -15.92
C LEU A 212 3.31 -0.52 -14.78
N HIS A 213 2.61 0.10 -13.82
CA HIS A 213 3.24 0.64 -12.62
C HIS A 213 4.04 -0.43 -11.86
N ASN A 214 3.41 -1.58 -11.60
CA ASN A 214 4.00 -2.65 -10.81
C ASN A 214 5.27 -3.24 -11.45
N ASP A 215 5.31 -3.31 -12.79
CA ASP A 215 6.48 -3.78 -13.54
C ASP A 215 7.62 -2.76 -13.47
N HIS A 216 7.32 -1.46 -13.66
CA HIS A 216 8.31 -0.39 -13.51
C HIS A 216 8.87 -0.33 -12.08
N LEU A 217 8.01 -0.48 -11.07
CA LEU A 217 8.43 -0.52 -9.67
C LEU A 217 9.34 -1.73 -9.39
N GLN A 218 8.97 -2.92 -9.86
CA GLN A 218 9.81 -4.12 -9.69
C GLN A 218 11.19 -3.94 -10.33
N GLN A 219 11.27 -3.34 -11.52
CA GLN A 219 12.55 -3.02 -12.17
C GLN A 219 13.36 -2.02 -11.34
N ALA A 220 12.74 -0.93 -10.88
CA ALA A 220 13.41 0.07 -10.04
C ALA A 220 13.97 -0.54 -8.75
N LEU A 221 13.24 -1.47 -8.11
CA LEU A 221 13.69 -2.20 -6.93
C LEU A 221 14.78 -3.21 -7.26
N ALA A 222 14.74 -3.84 -8.44
CA ALA A 222 15.82 -4.72 -8.90
C ALA A 222 17.14 -3.94 -9.06
N ASP A 223 17.10 -2.74 -9.65
CA ASP A 223 18.27 -1.87 -9.75
C ASP A 223 18.83 -1.53 -8.36
N LEU A 224 17.96 -1.20 -7.40
CA LEU A 224 18.38 -0.89 -6.03
C LEU A 224 19.00 -2.09 -5.31
N ARG A 225 18.55 -3.32 -5.57
CA ARG A 225 19.17 -4.54 -5.02
C ARG A 225 20.58 -4.76 -5.56
N VAL A 226 20.82 -4.39 -6.82
CA VAL A 226 22.17 -4.42 -7.41
C VAL A 226 23.05 -3.33 -6.80
N GLU A 227 22.51 -2.12 -6.62
CA GLU A 227 23.23 -0.98 -6.03
C GLU A 227 23.54 -1.19 -4.53
N TYR A 228 22.64 -1.85 -3.80
CA TYR A 228 22.72 -2.06 -2.36
C TYR A 228 22.60 -3.56 -1.98
N PRO A 229 23.61 -4.39 -2.31
CA PRO A 229 23.53 -5.85 -2.12
C PRO A 229 23.48 -6.30 -0.65
N HIS A 230 23.77 -5.39 0.29
CA HIS A 230 23.70 -5.62 1.74
C HIS A 230 22.32 -5.30 2.34
N VAL A 231 21.39 -4.78 1.53
CA VAL A 231 20.05 -4.38 1.96
C VAL A 231 19.03 -5.41 1.46
N GLN A 232 18.13 -5.84 2.33
CA GLN A 232 16.97 -6.63 1.93
C GLN A 232 15.85 -5.72 1.45
N ILE A 233 15.62 -5.70 0.15
CA ILE A 233 14.51 -4.99 -0.48
C ILE A 233 13.52 -6.05 -0.98
N VAL A 234 12.30 -6.07 -0.45
CA VAL A 234 11.26 -7.04 -0.80
C VAL A 234 10.13 -6.31 -1.52
N TYR A 235 9.73 -6.82 -2.69
CA TYR A 235 8.52 -6.37 -3.37
C TYR A 235 7.32 -7.14 -2.84
N ALA A 236 6.29 -6.44 -2.37
CA ALA A 236 5.03 -7.05 -1.94
C ALA A 236 3.97 -6.89 -3.04
N SER A 237 3.57 -8.01 -3.66
CA SER A 237 2.59 -7.98 -4.74
C SER A 237 1.16 -7.92 -4.19
N TYR A 238 0.69 -6.70 -3.91
CA TYR A 238 -0.71 -6.47 -3.53
C TYR A 238 -1.66 -6.88 -4.65
N TYR A 239 -1.27 -6.64 -5.91
CA TYR A 239 -2.02 -7.11 -7.07
C TYR A 239 -2.34 -8.61 -6.98
N LYS A 240 -1.31 -9.45 -6.84
CA LYS A 240 -1.49 -10.92 -6.76
C LYS A 240 -2.26 -11.33 -5.51
N ALA A 241 -2.03 -10.69 -4.37
CA ALA A 241 -2.77 -10.96 -3.14
C ALA A 241 -4.27 -10.68 -3.29
N PHE A 242 -4.62 -9.53 -3.86
CA PHE A 242 -6.00 -9.15 -4.13
C PHE A 242 -6.65 -10.08 -5.16
N THR A 243 -5.95 -10.38 -6.25
CA THR A 243 -6.45 -11.34 -7.24
C THR A 243 -6.66 -12.71 -6.61
N ALA A 244 -5.76 -13.19 -5.76
CA ALA A 244 -5.94 -14.46 -5.05
C ALA A 244 -7.17 -14.45 -4.13
N LEU A 245 -7.46 -13.34 -3.45
CA LEU A 245 -8.69 -13.17 -2.67
C LEU A 245 -9.93 -13.30 -3.57
N LEU A 246 -9.95 -12.59 -4.69
CA LEU A 246 -11.06 -12.68 -5.66
C LEU A 246 -11.23 -14.07 -6.28
N HIS A 247 -10.18 -14.88 -6.33
CA HIS A 247 -10.28 -16.25 -6.83
C HIS A 247 -10.76 -17.24 -5.76
N ASN A 248 -10.39 -17.02 -4.51
CA ASN A 248 -10.65 -17.93 -3.39
C ASN A 248 -11.72 -17.41 -2.45
N HIS A 249 -12.57 -16.49 -2.92
CA HIS A 249 -13.50 -15.76 -2.07
C HIS A 249 -14.42 -16.67 -1.25
N ASP A 250 -14.93 -17.75 -1.86
CA ASP A 250 -15.81 -18.71 -1.19
C ASP A 250 -15.10 -19.42 -0.04
N LEU A 251 -13.84 -19.83 -0.24
CA LEU A 251 -13.02 -20.47 0.80
C LEU A 251 -12.68 -19.53 1.96
N LEU A 252 -12.60 -18.23 1.67
CA LEU A 252 -12.34 -17.17 2.64
C LEU A 252 -13.65 -16.63 3.28
N GLY A 253 -14.81 -17.20 2.94
CA GLY A 253 -16.09 -16.81 3.50
C GLY A 253 -16.66 -15.48 2.98
N PHE A 254 -16.16 -14.99 1.84
CA PHE A 254 -16.71 -13.83 1.14
C PHE A 254 -17.83 -14.24 0.19
N GLU A 255 -18.94 -13.51 0.24
CA GLU A 255 -20.06 -13.72 -0.65
C GLU A 255 -19.71 -13.25 -2.06
N LYS A 256 -20.02 -14.07 -3.07
CA LYS A 256 -19.76 -13.74 -4.48
C LYS A 256 -20.31 -12.36 -4.90
N GLY A 257 -21.47 -11.98 -4.37
CA GLY A 257 -22.14 -10.72 -4.66
C GLY A 257 -21.55 -9.48 -3.98
N SER A 258 -20.60 -9.64 -3.05
CA SER A 258 -19.99 -8.53 -2.32
C SER A 258 -18.61 -8.12 -2.83
N LEU A 259 -17.99 -8.89 -3.73
CA LEU A 259 -16.58 -8.72 -4.12
C LEU A 259 -16.26 -7.41 -4.83
N THR A 260 -17.26 -6.83 -5.50
CA THR A 260 -17.15 -5.56 -6.22
C THR A 260 -17.90 -4.43 -5.51
N LYS A 261 -18.36 -4.65 -4.26
CA LYS A 261 -19.14 -3.67 -3.52
C LYS A 261 -18.32 -3.06 -2.40
N ALA A 262 -18.35 -1.73 -2.29
CA ALA A 262 -17.73 -1.05 -1.16
C ALA A 262 -18.51 -1.31 0.13
N CYS A 263 -17.82 -1.33 1.27
CA CYS A 263 -18.43 -1.45 2.60
C CYS A 263 -19.09 -0.13 3.06
N CYS A 264 -18.69 0.99 2.47
CA CYS A 264 -19.10 2.35 2.79
C CYS A 264 -18.98 3.22 1.52
N GLY A 265 -19.67 4.37 1.47
CA GLY A 265 -19.90 5.07 0.21
C GLY A 265 -21.31 4.90 -0.37
N THR A 266 -22.32 4.50 0.42
CA THR A 266 -23.55 3.86 -0.07
C THR A 266 -24.22 4.53 -1.29
N GLY A 267 -24.45 3.75 -2.35
CA GLY A 267 -25.15 4.16 -3.58
C GLY A 267 -24.75 3.35 -4.83
N GLY A 268 -25.63 3.27 -5.82
CA GLY A 268 -25.33 2.66 -7.12
C GLY A 268 -25.04 1.16 -7.13
N LEU A 269 -24.55 0.65 -8.26
CA LEU A 269 -24.33 -0.79 -8.52
C LEU A 269 -23.23 -1.39 -7.62
N TYR A 270 -22.17 -0.63 -7.36
CA TYR A 270 -20.98 -1.05 -6.61
C TYR A 270 -20.98 -0.56 -5.15
N ASN A 271 -22.13 -0.09 -4.65
CA ASN A 271 -22.29 0.48 -3.31
C ASN A 271 -21.30 1.61 -3.00
N PHE A 272 -20.95 2.40 -4.02
CA PHE A 272 -19.99 3.50 -3.96
C PHE A 272 -20.56 4.75 -4.64
N ASP A 273 -20.48 5.87 -3.93
CA ASP A 273 -20.91 7.21 -4.29
C ASP A 273 -19.86 8.18 -3.76
N ALA A 274 -19.22 8.93 -4.69
CA ALA A 274 -18.14 9.85 -4.36
C ALA A 274 -18.59 11.00 -3.44
N THR A 275 -19.90 11.27 -3.33
CA THR A 275 -20.45 12.29 -2.44
C THR A 275 -20.70 11.79 -1.01
N LYS A 276 -20.61 10.48 -0.77
CA LYS A 276 -20.94 9.82 0.51
C LYS A 276 -19.79 8.95 1.04
N MET A 277 -18.55 9.38 0.82
CA MET A 277 -17.36 8.63 1.19
C MET A 277 -17.32 8.21 2.66
N CYS A 278 -16.57 7.15 2.94
CA CYS A 278 -16.30 6.66 4.29
C CYS A 278 -15.64 7.77 5.12
N GLY A 279 -16.12 8.02 6.34
CA GLY A 279 -15.63 9.11 7.19
C GLY A 279 -16.28 10.47 6.93
N SER A 280 -17.18 10.59 5.95
CA SER A 280 -18.07 11.76 5.85
C SER A 280 -19.01 11.85 7.05
N GLU A 281 -19.61 13.02 7.29
CA GLU A 281 -20.58 13.22 8.39
C GLU A 281 -21.73 12.19 8.37
N VAL A 282 -22.03 11.62 7.19
CA VAL A 282 -23.07 10.61 6.97
C VAL A 282 -22.60 9.19 7.32
N PHE A 283 -21.29 8.90 7.29
CA PHE A 283 -20.70 7.57 7.55
C PHE A 283 -19.43 7.65 8.44
N GLN A 284 -19.61 7.93 9.74
CA GLN A 284 -18.50 7.98 10.72
C GLN A 284 -17.84 6.63 11.02
N PHE A 285 -18.53 5.50 10.84
CA PHE A 285 -18.04 4.18 11.21
C PHE A 285 -18.23 3.15 10.10
N ALA A 286 -17.31 3.15 9.13
CA ALA A 286 -17.11 2.00 8.27
C ALA A 286 -16.09 1.06 8.91
N LEU A 287 -16.49 0.36 9.97
CA LEU A 287 -15.73 -0.81 10.39
C LEU A 287 -15.93 -1.87 9.32
N ILE A 288 -14.88 -2.16 8.55
CA ILE A 288 -14.75 -3.49 7.96
C ILE A 288 -15.04 -4.46 9.11
N ARG A 289 -16.02 -5.36 8.97
CA ARG A 289 -16.07 -6.56 9.82
C ARG A 289 -14.78 -7.34 9.52
N GLN A 290 -13.67 -6.92 10.12
CA GLN A 290 -12.41 -7.65 10.15
C GLN A 290 -12.59 -9.01 10.82
N SER A 291 -13.74 -9.24 11.49
CA SER A 291 -14.09 -10.51 12.11
C SER A 291 -14.07 -11.72 11.18
N LYS A 292 -14.14 -11.54 9.86
CA LYS A 292 -13.93 -12.65 8.89
C LYS A 292 -12.47 -12.88 8.50
N PHE A 293 -11.58 -11.91 8.69
CA PHE A 293 -10.13 -12.11 8.59
C PHE A 293 -9.52 -12.70 9.87
N THR A 294 -10.20 -12.56 11.01
CA THR A 294 -9.76 -13.06 12.32
C THR A 294 -10.28 -14.46 12.66
N GLY A 295 -10.83 -15.19 11.70
CA GLY A 295 -11.34 -16.56 11.87
C GLY A 295 -10.25 -17.64 12.05
N MET A 296 -9.18 -17.33 12.77
CA MET A 296 -8.25 -18.30 13.38
C MET A 296 -8.37 -18.24 14.90
N GLU A 297 -9.60 -18.25 15.42
CA GLU A 297 -9.83 -18.71 16.77
C GLU A 297 -9.82 -20.24 16.75
N THR A 298 -8.91 -20.79 17.54
CA THR A 298 -8.71 -22.20 17.86
C THR A 298 -10.01 -22.93 18.19
N ILE A 299 -10.22 -24.08 17.53
CA ILE A 299 -10.52 -25.35 18.21
C ILE A 299 -9.46 -26.35 17.75
#